data_AF-A0A1I0ML67-F1
#
_entry.id   AF-A0A1I0ML67-F1
#
_cell.length_a   1.000
_cell.length_b   1.000
_cell.length_c   1.000
_cell.angle_alpha   90.00
_cell.angle_beta   90.00
_cell.angle_gamma   90.00
#
_symmetry.space_group_name_H-M   'P 1'
#
loop_
_entity.id
_entity.type
_entity.pdbx_description
1 polymer ?
#
loop_
_entity_poly.entity_id
_entity_poly.type
_entity_poly.pdbx_seq_one_letter_code
_entity_poly.pdbx_strand_id
1 'polypeptide(L)'
;MTEYIQSIVKAVKGKRFNLQDEKELQTQIHWCLSGLTIPVNKEHNLNAKNIPDFFFPDQGIAVEVKIKGSARLIYAQCERYAGFTEVKGIILITNRSMGFPAEINGKPAYFIKLGTAWL
;
A
#
# COMPACT_ATOMS: atom_id res chain seq x y z
N MET A 1 6.66 7.56 12.27
CA MET A 1 5.96 7.29 10.99
C MET A 1 6.97 7.07 9.85
N THR A 2 7.82 8.04 9.54
CA THR A 2 8.77 7.99 8.41
C THR A 2 9.70 6.76 8.39
N GLU A 3 10.21 6.32 9.54
CA GLU A 3 11.10 5.15 9.64
C GLU A 3 10.41 3.83 9.26
N TYR A 4 9.14 3.66 9.67
CA TYR A 4 8.32 2.50 9.31
C TYR A 4 8.06 2.47 7.80
N ILE A 5 7.73 3.62 7.22
CA ILE A 5 7.55 3.75 5.77
C ILE A 5 8.83 3.38 5.03
N GLN A 6 9.99 3.85 5.49
CA GLN A 6 11.27 3.46 4.89
C GLN A 6 11.51 1.94 4.99
N SER A 7 11.13 1.31 6.09
CA SER A 7 11.26 -0.14 6.26
C SER A 7 10.35 -0.91 5.30
N ILE A 8 9.09 -0.48 5.14
CA ILE A 8 8.14 -1.03 4.17
C ILE A 8 8.66 -0.85 2.75
N VAL A 9 9.14 0.35 2.41
CA VAL A 9 9.74 0.64 1.10
C VAL A 9 10.94 -0.27 0.85
N LYS A 10 11.87 -0.41 1.80
CA LYS A 10 13.03 -1.30 1.67
C LYS A 10 12.65 -2.76 1.52
N ALA A 11 11.59 -3.21 2.19
CA ALA A 11 11.11 -4.59 2.10
C ALA A 11 10.60 -4.94 0.70
N VAL A 12 10.03 -3.96 -0.02
CA VAL A 12 9.39 -4.16 -1.33
C VAL A 12 10.32 -3.74 -2.48
N LYS A 13 11.08 -2.66 -2.32
CA LYS A 13 11.93 -2.07 -3.38
C LYS A 13 13.04 -3.03 -3.79
N GLY A 14 13.33 -3.07 -5.09
CA GLY A 14 14.34 -3.94 -5.70
C GLY A 14 13.87 -5.37 -5.97
N LYS A 15 12.79 -5.84 -5.33
CA LYS A 15 12.32 -7.21 -5.57
C LYS A 15 11.60 -7.34 -6.91
N ARG A 16 11.74 -8.51 -7.53
CA ARG A 16 11.01 -8.87 -8.75
C ARG A 16 9.68 -9.48 -8.36
N PHE A 17 8.59 -8.87 -8.82
CA PHE A 17 7.24 -9.35 -8.57
C PHE A 17 6.57 -9.83 -9.86
N ASN A 18 5.59 -10.73 -9.70
CA ASN A 18 4.66 -11.03 -10.77
C ASN A 18 3.68 -9.86 -10.95
N LEU A 19 3.85 -9.10 -12.04
CA LEU A 19 3.01 -7.94 -12.37
C LEU A 19 1.89 -8.27 -13.35
N GLN A 20 1.52 -9.55 -13.48
CA GLN A 20 0.40 -9.99 -14.31
C GLN A 20 -0.84 -10.39 -13.49
N ASP A 21 -0.63 -10.80 -12.23
CA ASP A 21 -1.67 -11.28 -11.32
C ASP A 21 -1.62 -10.52 -10.00
N GLU A 22 -2.69 -9.80 -9.66
CA GLU A 22 -2.76 -8.98 -8.44
C GLU A 22 -2.75 -9.81 -7.17
N LYS A 23 -3.34 -11.01 -7.18
CA LYS A 23 -3.39 -11.90 -6.02
C LYS A 23 -2.00 -12.51 -5.75
N GLU A 24 -1.30 -12.90 -6.81
CA GLU A 24 0.09 -13.34 -6.69
C GLU A 24 0.99 -12.20 -6.22
N LEU A 25 0.83 -11.00 -6.77
CA LEU A 25 1.57 -9.81 -6.33
C LEU A 25 1.34 -9.52 -4.83
N GLN A 26 0.10 -9.53 -4.37
CA GLN A 26 -0.24 -9.37 -2.96
C GLN A 26 0.42 -10.46 -2.10
N THR A 27 0.40 -11.71 -2.55
CA THR A 27 1.05 -12.83 -1.83
C THR A 27 2.56 -12.61 -1.70
N GLN A 28 3.22 -12.19 -2.78
CA GLN A 28 4.66 -11.91 -2.79
C GLN A 28 5.02 -10.68 -1.94
N ILE A 29 4.21 -9.61 -1.99
CA ILE A 29 4.38 -8.44 -1.12
C ILE A 29 4.20 -8.84 0.34
N HIS A 30 3.17 -9.64 0.66
CA HIS A 30 2.95 -10.13 2.02
C HIS A 30 4.18 -10.86 2.55
N TRP A 31 4.75 -11.80 1.79
CA TRP A 31 5.99 -12.48 2.16
C TRP A 31 7.13 -11.51 2.50
N CYS A 32 7.25 -10.42 1.74
CA CYS A 32 8.26 -9.40 1.98
C CYS A 32 8.01 -8.62 3.26
N LEU A 33 6.74 -8.29 3.55
CA LEU A 33 6.34 -7.53 4.74
C LEU A 33 6.38 -8.39 6.00
N SER A 34 6.04 -9.68 5.92
CA SER A 34 6.10 -10.63 7.05
C SER A 34 7.53 -10.87 7.56
N GLY A 35 8.56 -10.55 6.76
CA GLY A 35 9.95 -10.57 7.22
C GLY A 35 10.34 -9.36 8.07
N LEU A 36 9.47 -8.36 8.19
CA LEU A 36 9.67 -7.23 9.09
C LEU A 36 9.27 -7.62 10.51
N THR A 37 9.85 -6.96 11.51
CA THR A 37 9.44 -7.08 12.91
C THR A 37 8.15 -6.30 13.22
N ILE A 38 7.45 -5.81 12.20
CA ILE A 38 6.27 -4.95 12.32
C ILE A 38 5.03 -5.80 12.00
N PRO A 39 4.04 -5.90 12.89
CA PRO A 39 2.80 -6.63 12.62
C PRO A 39 2.07 -6.07 11.39
N VAL A 40 1.58 -6.98 10.54
CA VAL A 40 0.79 -6.64 9.35
C VAL A 40 -0.40 -7.58 9.23
N ASN A 41 -1.58 -7.00 9.10
CA ASN A 41 -2.82 -7.72 8.84
C ASN A 41 -3.08 -7.72 7.33
N LYS A 42 -3.42 -8.87 6.77
CA LYS A 42 -4.02 -8.94 5.44
C LYS A 42 -5.51 -8.62 5.52
N GLU A 43 -6.04 -7.98 4.49
CA GLU A 43 -7.48 -7.81 4.29
C GLU A 43 -8.19 -7.28 5.56
N HIS A 44 -7.62 -6.24 6.18
CA HIS A 44 -8.14 -5.68 7.43
C HIS A 44 -9.48 -5.00 7.19
N ASN A 45 -10.50 -5.34 7.98
CA ASN A 45 -11.86 -4.83 7.79
C ASN A 45 -12.02 -3.46 8.46
N LEU A 46 -11.98 -2.37 7.68
CA LEU A 46 -12.35 -1.03 8.16
C LEU A 46 -13.87 -0.87 8.23
N ASN A 47 -14.58 -1.43 7.25
CA ASN A 47 -16.01 -1.75 7.28
C ASN A 47 -16.38 -2.71 6.14
N ALA A 48 -17.68 -3.02 6.02
CA ALA A 48 -18.25 -3.92 5.02
C ALA A 48 -17.87 -3.63 3.54
N LYS A 49 -17.39 -2.43 3.20
CA LYS A 49 -17.03 -2.04 1.82
C LYS A 49 -15.58 -1.57 1.68
N ASN A 50 -14.80 -1.55 2.75
CA ASN A 50 -13.46 -0.97 2.76
C ASN A 50 -12.50 -1.93 3.47
N ILE A 51 -11.77 -2.69 2.65
CA ILE A 51 -10.83 -3.71 3.09
C ILE A 51 -9.52 -3.42 2.35
N PRO A 52 -8.58 -2.66 2.95
CA PRO A 52 -7.22 -2.54 2.40
C PRO A 52 -6.55 -3.90 2.30
N ASP A 53 -5.70 -4.07 1.28
CA ASP A 53 -4.94 -5.30 1.07
C ASP A 53 -4.06 -5.63 2.28
N PHE A 54 -3.46 -4.60 2.89
CA PHE A 54 -2.76 -4.71 4.16
C PHE A 54 -3.03 -3.56 5.11
N PHE A 55 -2.89 -3.83 6.40
CA PHE A 55 -2.98 -2.83 7.46
C PHE A 55 -1.91 -3.06 8.53
N PHE A 56 -1.20 -1.99 8.89
CA PHE A 56 -0.26 -1.99 10.01
C PHE A 56 -0.94 -1.39 11.23
N PRO A 57 -1.48 -2.21 12.16
CA PRO A 57 -2.37 -1.73 13.21
C PRO A 57 -1.70 -0.75 14.17
N ASP A 58 -0.44 -1.00 14.53
CA ASP A 58 0.29 -0.17 15.49
C ASP A 58 0.57 1.25 14.96
N GLN A 59 0.67 1.39 13.63
CA GLN A 59 0.89 2.68 12.97
C GLN A 59 -0.38 3.27 12.35
N GLY A 60 -1.45 2.47 12.22
CA GLY A 60 -2.65 2.84 11.49
C GLY A 60 -2.41 3.07 9.99
N ILE A 61 -1.53 2.31 9.35
CA ILE A 61 -1.22 2.50 7.92
C ILE A 61 -2.04 1.52 7.09
N ALA A 62 -2.87 2.03 6.18
CA ALA A 62 -3.56 1.22 5.17
C ALA A 62 -2.72 1.14 3.89
N VAL A 63 -2.61 -0.06 3.32
CA VAL A 63 -1.87 -0.30 2.08
C VAL A 63 -2.80 -0.89 1.03
N GLU A 64 -2.74 -0.32 -0.17
CA GLU A 64 -3.44 -0.81 -1.36
C GLU A 64 -2.41 -1.22 -2.42
N VAL A 65 -2.62 -2.38 -3.03
CA VAL A 65 -1.82 -2.93 -4.11
C VAL A 65 -2.64 -2.97 -5.39
N LYS A 66 -2.08 -2.41 -6.47
CA LYS A 66 -2.72 -2.40 -7.79
C LYS A 66 -1.72 -2.63 -8.91
N ILE A 67 -2.06 -3.46 -9.89
CA ILE A 67 -1.33 -3.57 -11.15
C ILE A 67 -2.03 -2.71 -12.21
N LYS A 68 -3.36 -2.80 -12.27
CA LYS A 68 -4.21 -2.16 -13.29
C LYS A 68 -5.33 -1.34 -12.62
N GLY A 69 -6.24 -0.80 -13.43
CA GLY A 69 -7.36 0.04 -12.99
C GLY A 69 -7.17 1.50 -13.40
N SER A 70 -8.20 2.34 -13.28
CA SER A 70 -8.09 3.77 -13.62
C SER A 70 -7.50 4.55 -12.45
N ALA A 71 -6.80 5.66 -12.73
CA ALA A 71 -6.06 6.39 -11.68
C ALA A 71 -7.04 7.02 -10.69
N ARG A 72 -8.16 7.50 -11.22
CA ARG A 72 -9.29 8.02 -10.46
C ARG A 72 -9.87 6.98 -9.49
N LEU A 73 -10.06 5.73 -9.93
CA LEU A 73 -10.64 4.69 -9.07
C LEU A 73 -9.67 4.25 -7.97
N ILE A 74 -8.38 4.12 -8.30
CA ILE A 74 -7.32 3.82 -7.32
C ILE A 74 -7.24 4.93 -6.27
N TYR A 75 -7.19 6.19 -6.71
CA TYR A 75 -7.18 7.33 -5.80
C TYR A 75 -8.44 7.36 -4.92
N ALA A 76 -9.64 7.21 -5.50
CA ALA A 76 -10.89 7.20 -4.75
C ALA A 76 -10.93 6.08 -3.70
N GLN A 77 -10.27 4.95 -3.94
CA GLN A 77 -10.14 3.88 -2.96
C GLN A 77 -9.24 4.29 -1.79
N CYS A 78 -8.07 4.86 -2.07
CA CYS A 78 -7.18 5.41 -1.05
C CYS A 78 -7.87 6.52 -0.23
N GLU A 79 -8.64 7.38 -0.88
CA GLU A 79 -9.41 8.46 -0.26
C GLU A 79 -10.49 7.93 0.68
N ARG A 80 -11.19 6.86 0.32
CA ARG A 80 -12.15 6.21 1.22
C ARG A 80 -11.46 5.70 2.49
N TYR A 81 -10.31 5.01 2.37
CA TYR A 81 -9.56 4.55 3.53
C TYR A 81 -9.07 5.71 4.41
N ALA A 82 -8.61 6.80 3.79
CA ALA A 82 -8.21 8.00 4.50
C ALA A 82 -9.36 8.65 5.28
N GLY A 83 -10.63 8.31 5.02
CA GLY A 83 -11.78 8.75 5.82
C GLY A 83 -11.91 8.07 7.19
N PHE A 84 -11.27 6.93 7.43
CA PHE A 84 -11.42 6.16 8.68
C PHE A 84 -10.50 6.67 9.79
N THR A 85 -11.00 6.79 11.01
CA THR A 85 -10.24 7.33 12.15
C THR A 85 -9.04 6.47 12.54
N GLU A 86 -9.13 5.15 12.40
CA GLU A 86 -8.03 4.21 12.67
C GLU A 86 -6.90 4.31 11.63
N VAL A 87 -7.21 4.78 10.42
CA VAL A 87 -6.21 5.01 9.37
C VAL A 87 -5.52 6.35 9.62
N LYS A 88 -4.22 6.34 9.82
CA LYS A 88 -3.34 7.50 10.03
C LYS A 88 -2.44 7.81 8.82
N GLY A 89 -2.33 6.88 7.87
CA GLY A 89 -1.58 7.09 6.64
C GLY A 89 -1.93 6.06 5.58
N ILE A 90 -1.62 6.37 4.32
CA ILE A 90 -1.90 5.53 3.16
C ILE A 90 -0.59 5.19 2.43
N ILE A 91 -0.46 3.95 1.97
CA ILE A 91 0.56 3.55 1.00
C ILE A 91 -0.14 2.95 -0.21
N LEU A 92 0.16 3.49 -1.40
CA LEU A 92 -0.18 2.84 -2.66
C LEU A 92 1.05 2.15 -3.22
N ILE A 93 0.97 0.83 -3.44
CA ILE A 93 2.00 0.03 -4.10
C ILE A 93 1.49 -0.33 -5.50
N THR A 94 2.16 0.16 -6.55
CA THR A 94 1.69 -0.08 -7.92
C THR A 94 2.79 0.01 -8.97
N ASN A 95 2.63 -0.71 -10.08
CA ASN A 95 3.41 -0.52 -11.32
C ASN A 95 2.90 0.70 -12.11
N ARG A 96 1.64 1.08 -11.91
CA ARG A 96 0.97 2.12 -12.68
C ARG A 96 1.70 3.47 -12.58
N SER A 97 1.99 4.08 -13.73
CA SER A 97 2.41 5.49 -13.76
C SER A 97 1.20 6.39 -13.50
N MET A 98 1.20 7.10 -12.38
CA MET A 98 0.20 8.10 -12.02
C MET A 98 0.77 9.08 -10.99
N GLY A 99 0.16 10.26 -10.89
CA GLY A 99 0.39 11.14 -9.74
C GLY A 99 -0.25 10.55 -8.49
N PHE A 100 0.34 10.84 -7.33
CA PHE A 100 -0.22 10.52 -6.04
C PHE A 100 0.16 11.66 -5.08
N PRO A 101 -0.81 12.32 -4.43
CA PRO A 101 -0.51 13.46 -3.56
C PRO A 101 0.25 13.00 -2.31
N ALA A 102 1.01 13.91 -1.70
CA ALA A 102 1.73 13.65 -0.46
C ALA A 102 0.78 13.47 0.75
N GLU A 103 -0.47 13.95 0.62
CA GLU A 103 -1.51 13.80 1.62
C GLU A 103 -2.87 13.49 0.97
N ILE A 104 -3.71 12.72 1.67
CA ILE A 104 -5.10 12.46 1.33
C ILE A 104 -5.93 12.66 2.59
N ASN A 105 -6.94 13.54 2.55
CA ASN A 105 -7.75 13.93 3.72
C ASN A 105 -6.90 14.35 4.94
N GLY A 106 -5.81 15.09 4.71
CA GLY A 106 -4.88 15.56 5.75
C GLY A 106 -4.02 14.45 6.38
N LYS A 107 -3.98 13.26 5.78
CA LYS A 107 -3.16 12.13 6.23
C LYS A 107 -2.02 11.89 5.24
N PRO A 108 -0.81 11.57 5.72
CA PRO A 108 0.33 11.29 4.85
C PRO A 108 0.02 10.13 3.90
N ALA A 109 0.37 10.32 2.64
CA ALA A 109 0.15 9.37 1.56
C ALA A 109 1.47 9.12 0.81
N TYR A 110 1.82 7.85 0.66
CA TYR A 110 3.08 7.41 0.08
C TYR A 110 2.84 6.55 -1.17
N PHE A 111 3.72 6.71 -2.15
CA PHE A 111 3.65 6.01 -3.42
C PHE A 111 4.89 5.13 -3.61
N ILE A 112 4.69 3.83 -3.79
CA ILE A 112 5.77 2.86 -4.04
C ILE A 112 5.60 2.31 -5.46
N LYS A 113 6.50 2.73 -6.35
CA LYS A 113 6.51 2.26 -7.74
C LYS A 113 7.21 0.90 -7.87
N LEU A 114 6.45 -0.11 -8.27
CA LEU A 114 6.98 -1.42 -8.66
C LEU A 114 7.64 -1.35 -10.03
N GLY A 115 8.62 -2.22 -10.27
CA GLY A 115 9.24 -2.35 -11.59
C GLY A 115 10.08 -1.15 -12.04
N THR A 116 10.48 -0.26 -11.12
CA THR A 116 11.58 0.67 -11.41
C THR A 116 12.83 -0.17 -11.66
N ALA A 117 13.31 -0.14 -12.90
CA ALA A 117 14.49 -0.86 -13.34
C ALA A 117 15.67 -0.51 -12.45
N TRP A 118 16.41 -1.55 -12.07
CA TRP A 118 17.76 -1.44 -11.55
C TRP A 118 18.61 -0.74 -12.63
N LEU A 119 18.96 0.52 -12.37
CA LEU A 119 20.01 1.26 -13.04
C LEU A 119 20.90 1.87 -11.97
#